data_AF-A0A0B0D1K8-F1
#
_entry.id   AF-A0A0B0D1K8-F1
#
_cell.length_a   1.000
_cell.length_b   1.000
_cell.length_c   1.000
_cell.angle_alpha   90.00
_cell.angle_beta   90.00
_cell.angle_gamma   90.00
#
_symmetry.space_group_name_H-M   'P 1'
#
loop_
_entity.id
_entity.type
_entity.pdbx_description
1 polymer ?
#
loop_
_entity_poly.entity_id
_entity_poly.type
_entity_poly.pdbx_seq_one_letter_code
_entity_poly.pdbx_strand_id
1 'polypeptide(L)'
;TIFILNLTEEAPFLTIMFESVSAFGTVGLSMGLTGSLTLIGKITIILTMLIGKLGPLTFAFAFAKQTPDPVKYPSEEILTG
;
A
#
# COMPACT_ATOMS: atom_id res chain seq x y z
N THR A 1 -4.13 0.54 2.82
CA THR A 1 -4.04 -0.36 3.98
C THR A 1 -4.65 0.23 5.24
N ILE A 2 -4.20 1.41 5.72
CA ILE A 2 -4.72 2.04 6.97
C ILE A 2 -6.25 2.19 6.95
N PHE A 3 -6.81 2.81 5.90
CA PHE A 3 -8.25 3.02 5.79
C PHE A 3 -9.06 1.72 5.82
N ILE A 4 -8.58 0.69 5.10
CA ILE A 4 -9.24 -0.62 5.04
C ILE A 4 -9.22 -1.28 6.42
N LEU A 5 -8.07 -1.31 7.09
CA LEU A 5 -7.94 -1.91 8.43
C LEU A 5 -8.75 -1.16 9.49
N ASN A 6 -8.86 0.16 9.37
CA ASN A 6 -9.68 0.95 10.28
C ASN A 6 -11.18 0.70 10.10
N LEU A 7 -11.61 0.28 8.91
CA LEU A 7 -12.99 -0.09 8.64
C LEU A 7 -13.29 -1.55 9.04
N THR A 8 -12.31 -2.45 8.94
CA THR A 8 -12.49 -3.89 9.20
C THR A 8 -12.16 -4.33 10.62
N GLU A 9 -11.30 -3.60 11.33
CA GLU A 9 -10.82 -3.96 12.67
C GLU A 9 -11.18 -2.88 13.69
N GLU A 10 -11.77 -3.30 14.80
CA GLU A 10 -11.99 -2.42 15.95
C GLU A 10 -10.71 -2.37 16.81
N ALA A 11 -9.75 -1.56 16.38
CA ALA A 11 -8.49 -1.36 17.10
C ALA A 11 -8.11 0.13 17.19
N PRO A 12 -7.28 0.53 18.17
CA PRO A 12 -6.79 1.89 18.26
C PRO A 12 -6.07 2.32 16.96
N PHE A 13 -6.31 3.56 16.52
CA PHE A 13 -5.71 4.08 15.29
C PHE A 13 -4.18 3.95 15.26
N LEU A 14 -3.51 4.23 16.39
CA LEU A 14 -2.05 4.11 16.50
C LEU A 14 -1.57 2.67 16.24
N THR A 15 -2.29 1.67 16.75
CA THR A 15 -2.01 0.26 16.52
C THR A 15 -2.16 -0.08 15.03
N ILE A 16 -3.24 0.35 14.39
CA ILE A 16 -3.48 0.13 12.95
C ILE A 16 -2.39 0.80 12.11
N MET A 17 -2.01 2.04 12.45
CA MET A 17 -0.96 2.77 11.77
C MET A 17 0.38 2.04 11.91
N PHE A 18 0.76 1.63 13.12
CA PHE A 18 2.00 0.89 13.36
C PHE A 18 2.04 -0.42 12.57
N GLU A 19 0.96 -1.20 12.59
CA GLU A 19 0.84 -2.46 11.83
C GLU A 19 0.97 -2.22 10.33
N SER A 20 0.32 -1.18 9.81
CA SER A 20 0.36 -0.87 8.37
C SER A 20 1.76 -0.45 7.90
N VAL A 21 2.48 0.33 8.71
CA VAL A 21 3.85 0.77 8.40
C VAL A 21 4.83 -0.40 8.53
N SER A 22 4.68 -1.22 9.59
CA SER A 22 5.48 -2.43 9.79
C SER A 22 5.29 -3.45 8.65
N ALA A 23 4.05 -3.67 8.22
CA ALA A 23 3.73 -4.54 7.10
C ALA A 23 4.30 -4.02 5.78
N PHE A 24 4.19 -2.71 5.52
CA PHE A 24 4.77 -2.10 4.31
C PHE A 24 6.31 -2.17 4.29
N GLY A 25 6.96 -1.92 5.43
CA GLY A 25 8.41 -2.08 5.55
C GLY A 25 8.87 -3.53 5.68
N THR A 26 7.95 -4.50 5.74
CA THR A 26 8.24 -5.91 6.06
C THR A 26 9.10 -6.09 7.32
N VAL A 27 8.90 -5.21 8.30
CA VAL A 27 9.70 -5.14 9.54
C VAL A 27 9.40 -6.34 10.45
N GLY A 28 8.18 -6.87 10.39
CA GLY A 28 7.77 -8.05 11.15
C GLY A 28 7.41 -7.78 12.61
N LEU A 29 7.35 -6.51 13.03
CA LEU A 29 6.91 -6.11 14.36
C LEU A 29 5.40 -5.91 14.39
N SER A 30 4.77 -6.25 15.52
CA SER A 30 3.33 -6.11 15.73
C SER A 30 3.07 -5.55 17.12
N MET A 31 2.01 -4.76 17.26
CA MET A 31 1.48 -4.32 18.56
C MET A 31 0.41 -5.28 19.10
N GLY A 32 0.36 -6.52 18.58
CA GLY A 32 -0.55 -7.58 19.01
C GLY A 32 -1.82 -7.71 18.17
N LEU A 33 -2.00 -6.89 17.13
CA LEU A 33 -3.20 -6.93 16.28
C LEU A 33 -3.15 -8.06 15.23
N THR A 34 -1.96 -8.43 14.75
CA THR A 34 -1.81 -9.36 13.60
C THR A 34 -2.46 -10.74 13.86
N GLY A 35 -2.49 -11.20 15.12
CA GLY A 35 -3.07 -12.49 15.50
C GLY A 35 -4.61 -12.51 15.48
N SER A 36 -5.26 -11.37 15.76
CA SER A 36 -6.71 -11.23 15.86
C SER A 36 -7.36 -10.61 14.63
N LEU A 37 -6.60 -10.34 13.56
CA LEU A 37 -7.13 -9.78 12.32
C LEU A 37 -8.29 -10.62 11.75
N THR A 38 -9.31 -9.94 11.27
CA THR A 38 -10.37 -10.52 10.44
C THR A 38 -9.80 -11.09 9.13
N LEU A 39 -10.57 -11.94 8.44
CA LEU A 39 -10.15 -12.52 7.16
C LEU A 39 -9.75 -11.43 6.14
N ILE A 40 -10.52 -10.34 6.07
CA ILE A 40 -10.26 -9.21 5.17
C ILE A 40 -8.99 -8.46 5.61
N GLY A 41 -8.81 -8.24 6.91
CA GLY A 41 -7.61 -7.62 7.47
C GLY A 41 -6.34 -8.41 7.14
N LYS A 42 -6.38 -9.74 7.28
CA LYS A 42 -5.26 -10.64 6.92
C LYS A 42 -4.89 -10.54 5.46
N ILE A 43 -5.86 -10.60 4.54
CA ILE A 43 -5.61 -10.46 3.10
C ILE A 43 -4.96 -9.11 2.80
N THR A 44 -5.46 -8.03 3.42
CA THR A 44 -4.94 -6.68 3.22
C THR A 44 -3.48 -6.55 3.68
N ILE A 45 -3.14 -7.11 4.84
CA ILE A 45 -1.75 -7.13 5.35
C ILE A 45 -0.84 -7.96 4.45
N ILE A 46 -1.28 -9.13 3.99
CA ILE A 46 -0.50 -9.99 3.08
C ILE A 46 -0.17 -9.25 1.78
N LEU A 47 -1.16 -8.57 1.17
CA LEU A 47 -0.92 -7.77 -0.03
C LEU A 47 0.04 -6.60 0.25
N THR A 48 -0.09 -5.96 1.41
CA THR A 48 0.79 -4.85 1.81
C THR A 48 2.23 -5.32 1.98
N MET A 49 2.46 -6.47 2.63
CA MET A 49 3.79 -7.08 2.78
C MET A 49 4.40 -7.50 1.44
N LEU A 50 3.58 -8.03 0.52
CA LEU A 50 4.04 -8.40 -0.82
C LEU A 50 4.51 -7.16 -1.61
N ILE A 51 3.71 -6.10 -1.61
CA ILE A 51 4.04 -4.83 -2.28
C ILE A 51 5.27 -4.19 -1.62
N GLY A 52 5.34 -4.22 -0.29
CA GLY A 52 6.49 -3.74 0.48
C GLY A 52 7.79 -4.43 0.12
N LYS A 53 7.78 -5.78 0.06
CA LYS A 53 8.95 -6.59 -0.28
C LYS A 53 9.41 -6.45 -1.74
N LEU A 54 8.46 -6.43 -2.68
CA LEU A 54 8.78 -6.27 -4.11
C LEU A 54 9.19 -4.84 -4.45
N GLY A 55 8.76 -3.88 -3.64
CA GLY A 55 8.84 -2.46 -3.91
C GLY A 55 7.65 -1.99 -4.75
N PRO A 56 7.06 -0.82 -4.43
CA PRO A 56 5.86 -0.32 -5.10
C PRO A 56 6.09 -0.04 -6.59
N LEU A 57 7.30 0.38 -6.99
CA LEU A 57 7.64 0.62 -8.40
C LEU A 57 7.66 -0.68 -9.20
N THR A 58 8.35 -1.71 -8.70
CA THR A 58 8.40 -3.03 -9.35
C THR A 58 7.00 -3.61 -9.50
N PHE A 59 6.18 -3.50 -8.45
CA PHE A 59 4.79 -3.93 -8.49
C PHE A 59 3.99 -3.14 -9.53
N ALA A 60 4.12 -1.80 -9.56
CA ALA A 60 3.45 -0.97 -10.55
C ALA A 60 3.87 -1.34 -11.99
N PHE A 61 5.16 -1.56 -12.23
CA PHE A 61 5.66 -1.97 -13.55
C PHE A 61 5.19 -3.35 -13.98
N ALA A 62 5.01 -4.29 -13.05
CA ALA A 62 4.49 -5.62 -13.36
C ALA A 62 3.08 -5.58 -13.97
N PHE A 63 2.29 -4.56 -13.66
CA PHE A 63 0.95 -4.35 -14.20
C PHE A 63 0.87 -3.19 -15.21
N ALA A 64 1.95 -2.44 -15.40
CA ALA A 64 1.98 -1.33 -16.34
C ALA A 64 1.98 -1.84 -17.78
N LYS A 65 0.98 -1.41 -18.56
CA LYS A 65 0.98 -1.62 -20.00
C LYS A 65 1.86 -0.56 -20.65
N GLN A 66 2.97 -0.97 -21.25
CA GLN A 66 3.80 -0.07 -22.03
C GLN A 66 3.13 0.18 -23.38
N THR A 67 2.45 1.32 -23.51
CA THR A 67 1.99 1.83 -24.81
C THR A 67 2.97 2.91 -25.27
N PRO A 68 3.87 2.60 -26.21
CA PRO A 68 4.71 3.64 -26.80
C PRO A 68 3.79 4.66 -27.48
N ASP A 69 3.92 5.93 -27.10
CA ASP A 69 3.17 7.02 -27.71
C ASP A 69 4.04 7.66 -28.81
N PRO A 70 3.71 7.46 -30.11
CA PRO A 70 4.53 7.95 -31.20
C PRO A 70 4.41 9.47 -31.44
N VAL A 71 3.46 10.14 -30.76
CA VAL A 71 3.17 11.57 -30.95
C VAL A 71 3.69 12.38 -29.77
N LYS A 72 4.44 13.45 -30.06
CA LYS A 72 4.91 14.40 -29.06
C LYS A 72 3.96 15.60 -29.00
N TYR A 73 3.37 15.84 -27.83
CA TYR A 73 2.51 17.00 -27.58
C TYR A 73 3.33 18.27 -27.27
N PRO A 74 2.83 19.46 -27.62
CA PRO A 74 3.48 20.73 -27.26
C PRO A 74 3.49 20.93 -25.75
N SER A 75 4.59 21.49 -25.23
CA SER A 75 4.71 21.83 -23.81
C SER A 75 3.80 23.01 -23.47
N GLU A 76 2.97 22.87 -22.44
CA GLU A 76 2.15 23.94 -21.87
C GLU A 76 2.61 24.20 -20.44
N GLU A 77 2.71 25.47 -20.05
CA GLU A 77 3.19 25.87 -18.74
C GLU A 77 2.03 25.81 -17.73
N ILE A 78 2.04 24.78 -16.87
CA ILE A 78 1.01 24.57 -15.87
C ILE A 78 1.39 25.32 -14.59
N LEU A 79 0.75 26.46 -14.32
CA LEU A 79 0.89 27.18 -13.05
C LEU A 79 0.18 26.40 -11.94
N THR A 80 0.96 25.79 -11.04
CA THR A 80 0.42 25.00 -9.92
C THR A 80 0.08 25.81 -8.67
N GLY A 81 0.30 27.14 -8.69
CA GLY A 81 0.06 28.03 -7.55
C GLY A 81 1.12 27.94 -6.46
#